data_AF-A0A0R0M9J2-F1
#
_entry.id   AF-A0A0R0M9J2-F1
#
_cell.length_a   1.000
_cell.length_b   1.000
_cell.length_c   1.000
_cell.angle_alpha   90.00
_cell.angle_beta   90.00
_cell.angle_gamma   90.00
#
_symmetry.space_group_name_H-M   'P 1'
#
loop_
_entity.id
_entity.type
_entity.pdbx_description
1 polymer ?
#
loop_
_entity_poly.entity_id
_entity_poly.type
_entity_poly.pdbx_seq_one_letter_code
_entity_poly.pdbx_strand_id
1 'polypeptide(L)'
;MSKKAVLSYVVDRKTGEWRALSGCSSSPSRIPGSQLYDTQRFSEEELPPQVDLRPFMTPVENQAGANSCTANAVVGGYEYIMNRLGKDVDFSRLFVYYNARLLGIEASGGDKIQDQGSNISLALVSLQEQGICHESTWSYHIAENGKVKNVNTKPSYEAYSEAAELTSIEDFQWETPEQVNPDIYSMKHCLAEGYPFIFGLVLFKSFDRVTAQGRVPMPDLNSDEGREQHGNHAMLCVGYKDSAQVFIVRNSWGEEWGDSGYCYIPYEYMTNPDLCFECWKIKGTTDFDLTADVWVEEDEDFDEEFYEEEEQEEEESCYLTLVEAIAVICLCGASVDDLSEEESELLMGLYETYEIDTELLQEKIDSLVEIGGLEMLYNAAIQIILAEDAAIEAFQMSVEFAIADEYFTDEEYEYWSQLAGDLELDGDTATAVFNEVIAEYDYETIDSLF
;
A
#
# COMPACT_ATOMS: atom_id res chain seq x y z
N MET A 1 -5.55 26.55 9.40
CA MET A 1 -4.14 26.23 9.75
C MET A 1 -3.79 24.93 9.05
N SER A 2 -2.57 24.86 8.51
CA SER A 2 -2.01 23.78 7.70
C SER A 2 -2.20 22.40 8.36
N LYS A 3 -3.11 21.58 7.84
CA LYS A 3 -3.20 20.15 8.20
C LYS A 3 -1.96 19.47 7.60
N LYS A 4 -1.07 19.01 8.47
CA LYS A 4 0.10 18.21 8.12
C LYS A 4 -0.38 16.94 7.43
N ALA A 5 0.24 16.57 6.31
CA ALA A 5 0.03 15.29 5.66
C ALA A 5 0.54 14.18 6.59
N VAL A 6 -0.32 13.23 6.92
CA VAL A 6 0.02 12.01 7.67
C VAL A 6 0.10 10.87 6.66
N LEU A 7 1.21 10.16 6.65
CA LEU A 7 1.44 8.98 5.80
C LEU A 7 0.58 7.85 6.35
N SER A 8 -0.32 7.26 5.55
CA SER A 8 -1.02 6.03 5.94
C SER A 8 -0.25 4.82 5.43
N TYR A 9 -0.10 3.79 6.23
CA TYR A 9 0.75 2.64 5.94
C TYR A 9 -0.08 1.37 5.62
N VAL A 10 0.54 0.37 4.97
CA VAL A 10 0.06 -1.02 4.87
C VAL A 10 1.06 -1.89 5.61
N VAL A 11 0.57 -2.84 6.40
CA VAL A 11 1.41 -3.89 6.98
C VAL A 11 1.49 -5.04 5.99
N ASP A 12 2.70 -5.33 5.54
CA ASP A 12 2.98 -6.55 4.80
C ASP A 12 2.88 -7.75 5.77
N ARG A 13 1.85 -8.58 5.64
CA ARG A 13 1.61 -9.71 6.58
C ARG A 13 2.72 -10.76 6.59
N LYS A 14 3.53 -10.84 5.54
CA LYS A 14 4.61 -11.83 5.41
C LYS A 14 5.89 -11.34 6.09
N THR A 15 6.14 -10.03 6.07
CA THR A 15 7.40 -9.43 6.53
C THR A 15 7.25 -8.53 7.77
N GLY A 16 6.02 -8.13 8.12
CA GLY A 16 5.74 -7.18 9.21
C GLY A 16 6.10 -5.73 8.88
N GLU A 17 6.52 -5.42 7.66
CA GLU A 17 6.98 -4.08 7.28
C GLU A 17 5.84 -3.10 6.96
N TRP A 18 5.98 -1.85 7.43
CA TRP A 18 5.05 -0.75 7.22
C TRP A 18 5.36 0.00 5.91
N ARG A 19 4.37 0.15 5.02
CA ARG A 19 4.53 0.77 3.70
C ARG A 19 3.59 1.94 3.47
N ALA A 20 4.10 3.15 3.25
CA ALA A 20 3.24 4.31 3.05
C ALA A 20 2.50 4.26 1.70
N LEU A 21 1.18 4.42 1.75
CA LEU A 21 0.31 4.63 0.61
C LEU A 21 -0.27 6.04 0.65
N SER A 22 0.18 6.88 -0.28
CA SER A 22 -0.69 7.86 -0.89
C SER A 22 -0.34 8.00 -2.36
N GLY A 23 -1.24 8.60 -3.16
CA GLY A 23 -0.76 9.32 -4.32
C GLY A 23 -1.34 9.00 -5.69
N CYS A 24 -2.44 8.26 -5.79
CA CYS A 24 -3.22 8.25 -7.03
C CYS A 24 -4.46 9.14 -6.89
N SER A 25 -4.62 10.09 -7.80
CA SER A 25 -5.83 10.92 -7.95
C SER A 25 -6.46 10.66 -9.32
N SER A 26 -7.78 10.76 -9.43
CA SER A 26 -8.45 10.70 -10.73
C SER A 26 -8.32 12.05 -11.45
N SER A 27 -7.86 12.07 -12.71
CA SER A 27 -7.98 13.26 -13.56
C SER A 27 -9.24 13.16 -14.42
N PRO A 28 -10.08 14.21 -14.48
CA PRO A 28 -11.14 14.29 -15.48
C PRO A 28 -10.61 14.62 -16.89
N SER A 29 -9.30 14.91 -17.02
CA SER A 29 -8.69 15.41 -18.25
C SER A 29 -8.25 14.26 -19.15
N ARG A 30 -8.82 14.14 -20.34
CA ARG A 30 -8.35 13.20 -21.37
C ARG A 30 -6.95 13.58 -21.84
N ILE A 31 -6.08 12.58 -22.03
CA ILE A 31 -4.77 12.74 -22.67
C ILE A 31 -5.01 13.26 -24.11
N PRO A 32 -4.41 14.39 -24.53
CA PRO A 32 -4.62 14.92 -25.86
C PRO A 32 -4.30 13.91 -26.97
N GLY A 33 -5.24 13.72 -27.90
CA GLY A 33 -5.09 12.77 -29.00
C GLY A 33 -5.37 11.30 -28.66
N SER A 34 -5.64 10.98 -27.38
CA SER A 34 -6.05 9.62 -27.00
C SER A 34 -7.42 9.25 -27.57
N GLN A 35 -7.61 7.95 -27.79
CA GLN A 35 -8.85 7.36 -28.25
C GLN A 35 -9.32 6.30 -27.26
N LEU A 36 -10.60 5.94 -27.32
CA LEU A 36 -11.06 4.75 -26.62
C LEU A 36 -10.48 3.52 -27.34
N TYR A 37 -9.97 2.58 -26.55
CA TYR A 37 -9.65 1.26 -27.03
C TYR A 37 -10.93 0.58 -27.51
N ASP A 38 -10.90 0.10 -28.74
CA ASP A 38 -11.94 -0.68 -29.36
C ASP A 38 -11.25 -1.72 -30.26
N THR A 39 -11.69 -2.96 -30.19
CA THR A 39 -11.14 -4.05 -30.99
C THR A 39 -12.22 -5.03 -31.43
N GLN A 40 -11.96 -5.64 -32.57
CA GLN A 40 -12.71 -6.77 -33.13
C GLN A 40 -11.75 -7.86 -33.62
N ARG A 41 -10.52 -7.91 -33.06
CA ARG A 41 -9.49 -8.87 -33.48
C ARG A 41 -9.87 -10.30 -33.14
N PHE A 42 -10.53 -10.50 -32.01
CA PHE A 42 -11.03 -11.79 -31.51
C PHE A 42 -12.51 -11.64 -31.14
N SER A 43 -13.29 -12.72 -31.24
CA SER A 43 -14.61 -12.80 -30.62
C SER A 43 -14.51 -13.28 -29.17
N GLU A 44 -15.59 -13.13 -28.39
CA GLU A 44 -15.63 -13.62 -27.00
C GLU A 44 -15.37 -15.12 -26.91
N GLU A 45 -15.83 -15.91 -27.88
CA GLU A 45 -15.61 -17.36 -27.94
C GLU A 45 -14.20 -17.76 -28.39
N GLU A 46 -13.42 -16.81 -28.93
CA GLU A 46 -12.03 -17.04 -29.34
C GLU A 46 -11.03 -16.70 -28.22
N LEU A 47 -11.46 -15.99 -27.18
CA LEU A 47 -10.60 -15.67 -26.04
C LEU A 47 -10.24 -16.94 -25.25
N PRO A 48 -8.98 -17.08 -24.80
CA PRO A 48 -8.61 -18.16 -23.91
C PRO A 48 -9.30 -17.98 -22.54
N PRO A 49 -9.48 -19.06 -21.76
CA PRO A 49 -9.98 -18.94 -20.39
C PRO A 49 -8.99 -18.20 -19.46
N GLN A 50 -7.72 -18.14 -19.85
CA GLN A 50 -6.66 -17.49 -19.08
C GLN A 50 -5.65 -16.77 -19.97
N VAL A 51 -5.24 -15.59 -19.52
CA VAL A 51 -4.10 -14.84 -20.06
C VAL A 51 -3.14 -14.52 -18.93
N ASP A 52 -1.85 -14.73 -19.16
CA ASP A 52 -0.79 -14.41 -18.21
C ASP A 52 0.38 -13.69 -18.89
N LEU A 53 0.57 -12.41 -18.56
CA LEU A 53 1.65 -11.58 -19.09
C LEU A 53 2.88 -11.55 -18.16
N ARG A 54 2.82 -12.15 -16.96
CA ARG A 54 3.90 -12.15 -15.96
C ARG A 54 5.25 -12.66 -16.49
N PRO A 55 5.32 -13.70 -17.35
CA PRO A 55 6.60 -14.18 -17.88
C PRO A 55 7.45 -13.14 -18.62
N PHE A 56 6.84 -12.02 -19.04
CA PHE A 56 7.53 -10.94 -19.76
C PHE A 56 7.68 -9.65 -18.93
N MET A 57 7.23 -9.67 -17.68
CA MET A 57 7.34 -8.53 -16.77
C MET A 57 8.75 -8.45 -16.18
N THR A 58 9.17 -7.22 -15.87
CA THR A 58 10.30 -6.98 -14.97
C THR A 58 9.98 -7.44 -13.53
N PRO A 59 11.00 -7.69 -12.69
CA PRO A 59 10.83 -7.92 -11.25
C PRO A 59 9.89 -6.90 -10.59
N VAL A 60 9.10 -7.30 -9.58
CA VAL A 60 8.12 -6.38 -8.99
C VAL A 60 8.82 -5.26 -8.21
N GLU A 61 8.51 -4.03 -8.60
CA GLU A 61 9.12 -2.84 -8.04
C GLU A 61 8.62 -2.55 -6.62
N ASN A 62 9.46 -1.89 -5.81
CA ASN A 62 9.07 -1.43 -4.47
C ASN A 62 9.05 0.10 -4.40
N GLN A 63 7.86 0.68 -4.19
CA GLN A 63 7.68 2.13 -4.03
C GLN A 63 8.04 2.65 -2.63
N ALA A 64 8.16 1.75 -1.64
CA ALA A 64 8.43 2.07 -0.25
C ALA A 64 7.59 3.25 0.27
N GLY A 65 8.21 4.22 0.95
CA GLY A 65 7.52 5.38 1.53
C GLY A 65 7.14 6.51 0.56
N ALA A 66 7.31 6.35 -0.75
CA ALA A 66 7.00 7.41 -1.72
C ALA A 66 5.65 7.18 -2.42
N ASN A 67 4.97 8.28 -2.71
CA ASN A 67 3.59 8.28 -3.18
C ASN A 67 3.49 8.11 -4.71
N SER A 68 4.22 7.11 -5.22
CA SER A 68 4.67 7.02 -6.61
C SER A 68 3.99 5.91 -7.42
N CYS A 69 2.90 5.33 -6.90
CA CYS A 69 2.18 4.20 -7.53
C CYS A 69 1.87 4.42 -9.01
N THR A 70 1.44 5.63 -9.40
CA THR A 70 1.15 5.96 -10.81
C THR A 70 2.37 5.82 -11.72
N ALA A 71 3.55 6.25 -11.25
CA ALA A 71 4.79 6.13 -12.01
C ALA A 71 5.29 4.68 -12.05
N ASN A 72 5.14 3.91 -10.95
CA ASN A 72 5.50 2.49 -10.94
C ASN A 72 4.67 1.71 -11.96
N ALA A 73 3.34 1.91 -11.98
CA ALA A 73 2.46 1.22 -12.93
C ALA A 73 2.72 1.63 -14.39
N VAL A 74 2.93 2.91 -14.66
CA VAL A 74 3.24 3.40 -16.02
C VAL A 74 4.60 2.90 -16.51
N VAL A 75 5.63 2.97 -15.68
CA VAL A 75 6.97 2.49 -16.05
C VAL A 75 6.97 0.97 -16.24
N GLY A 76 6.37 0.20 -15.32
CA GLY A 76 6.27 -1.25 -15.47
C GLY A 76 5.52 -1.68 -16.74
N GLY A 77 4.46 -0.94 -17.12
CA GLY A 77 3.75 -1.17 -18.38
C GLY A 77 4.61 -0.87 -19.61
N TYR A 78 5.44 0.17 -19.57
CA TYR A 78 6.34 0.53 -20.67
C TYR A 78 7.54 -0.43 -20.77
N GLU A 79 8.13 -0.83 -19.64
CA GLU A 79 9.18 -1.85 -19.57
C GLU A 79 8.71 -3.18 -20.15
N TYR A 80 7.47 -3.59 -19.85
CA TYR A 80 6.88 -4.78 -20.48
C TYR A 80 6.93 -4.68 -22.02
N ILE A 81 6.51 -3.56 -22.62
CA ILE A 81 6.56 -3.38 -24.07
C ILE A 81 8.01 -3.48 -24.58
N MET A 82 8.96 -2.86 -23.88
CA MET A 82 10.38 -2.93 -24.26
C MET A 82 10.98 -4.33 -24.13
N ASN A 83 10.61 -5.09 -23.10
CA ASN A 83 11.03 -6.48 -22.91
C ASN A 83 10.46 -7.38 -23.99
N ARG A 84 9.21 -7.15 -24.43
CA ARG A 84 8.62 -7.85 -25.57
C ARG A 84 9.35 -7.56 -26.89
N LEU A 85 10.02 -6.41 -27.00
CA LEU A 85 10.93 -6.07 -28.10
C LEU A 85 12.38 -6.55 -27.88
N GLY A 86 12.65 -7.31 -26.81
CA GLY A 86 13.95 -7.89 -26.50
C GLY A 86 14.99 -6.86 -26.05
N LYS A 87 14.57 -5.75 -25.43
CA LYS A 87 15.49 -4.68 -24.98
C LYS A 87 16.11 -4.92 -23.62
N ASP A 88 15.43 -5.61 -22.71
CA ASP A 88 15.88 -5.90 -21.34
C ASP A 88 16.30 -4.60 -20.60
N VAL A 89 15.31 -3.80 -20.24
CA VAL A 89 15.49 -2.43 -19.73
C VAL A 89 14.88 -2.25 -18.35
N ASP A 90 15.51 -1.38 -17.58
CA ASP A 90 15.10 -0.93 -16.24
C ASP A 90 15.14 0.60 -16.20
N PHE A 91 13.99 1.22 -15.99
CA PHE A 91 13.80 2.65 -16.18
C PHE A 91 13.45 3.40 -14.90
N SER A 92 13.90 4.66 -14.84
CA SER A 92 13.72 5.51 -13.67
C SER A 92 12.26 5.89 -13.43
N ARG A 93 11.67 5.27 -12.40
CA ARG A 93 10.34 5.64 -11.89
C ARG A 93 10.34 7.04 -11.27
N LEU A 94 11.44 7.44 -10.62
CA LEU A 94 11.55 8.78 -10.04
C LEU A 94 11.56 9.88 -11.10
N PHE A 95 12.13 9.62 -12.28
CA PHE A 95 12.13 10.58 -13.38
C PHE A 95 10.70 10.87 -13.85
N VAL A 96 9.91 9.82 -14.12
CA VAL A 96 8.50 9.96 -14.50
C VAL A 96 7.70 10.60 -13.37
N TYR A 97 7.90 10.15 -12.13
CA TYR A 97 7.14 10.65 -10.99
C TYR A 97 7.38 12.14 -10.70
N TYR A 98 8.62 12.62 -10.82
CA TYR A 98 8.94 14.03 -10.64
C TYR A 98 8.28 14.89 -11.72
N ASN A 99 8.45 14.50 -13.00
CA ASN A 99 7.95 15.27 -14.13
C ASN A 99 6.41 15.28 -14.18
N ALA A 100 5.75 14.19 -13.82
CA ALA A 100 4.28 14.13 -13.69
C ALA A 100 3.74 15.14 -12.66
N ARG A 101 4.42 15.27 -11.51
CA ARG A 101 4.05 16.27 -10.49
C ARG A 101 4.37 17.69 -10.92
N LEU A 102 5.44 17.90 -11.68
CA LEU A 102 5.75 19.20 -12.26
C LEU A 102 4.64 19.66 -13.20
N LEU A 103 4.17 18.80 -14.10
CA LEU A 103 3.02 19.09 -14.97
C LEU A 103 1.75 19.43 -14.17
N GLY A 104 1.46 18.66 -13.12
CA GLY A 104 0.31 18.92 -12.25
C GLY A 104 0.39 20.27 -11.52
N ILE A 105 1.58 20.67 -11.07
CA ILE A 105 1.82 21.96 -10.44
C ILE A 105 1.66 23.11 -11.44
N GLU A 106 2.24 22.98 -12.63
CA GLU A 106 2.13 23.99 -13.69
C GLU A 106 0.67 24.22 -14.11
N ALA A 107 -0.15 23.15 -14.14
CA ALA A 107 -1.57 23.23 -14.45
C ALA A 107 -2.42 23.82 -13.31
N SER A 108 -2.08 23.54 -12.05
CA SER A 108 -2.83 23.99 -10.87
C SER A 108 -2.38 25.34 -10.31
N GLY A 109 -1.23 25.86 -10.75
CA GLY A 109 -0.64 27.10 -10.24
C GLY A 109 0.01 26.94 -8.86
N GLY A 110 0.50 25.75 -8.53
CA GLY A 110 1.24 25.50 -7.29
C GLY A 110 2.68 26.04 -7.33
N ASP A 111 3.32 26.15 -6.17
CA ASP A 111 4.64 26.78 -6.04
C ASP A 111 5.77 25.81 -5.66
N LYS A 112 5.48 24.57 -5.28
CA LYS A 112 6.50 23.63 -4.75
C LYS A 112 6.17 22.16 -5.04
N ILE A 113 7.15 21.42 -5.54
CA ILE A 113 7.10 19.95 -5.68
C ILE A 113 7.09 19.31 -4.29
N GLN A 114 6.08 18.48 -4.05
CA GLN A 114 5.91 17.68 -2.84
C GLN A 114 5.53 16.23 -3.20
N ASP A 115 5.81 15.33 -2.27
CA ASP A 115 5.49 13.90 -2.41
C ASP A 115 4.03 13.68 -2.02
N GLN A 116 3.13 14.02 -2.92
CA GLN A 116 1.67 14.06 -2.68
C GLN A 116 0.89 13.19 -3.66
N GLY A 117 1.60 12.39 -4.47
CA GLY A 117 1.00 11.68 -5.59
C GLY A 117 0.95 12.44 -6.90
N SER A 118 0.36 11.76 -7.87
CA SER A 118 0.01 12.28 -9.18
C SER A 118 -1.30 11.62 -9.65
N ASN A 119 -1.56 11.65 -10.95
CA ASN A 119 -2.56 10.82 -11.61
C ASN A 119 -1.90 10.06 -12.76
N ILE A 120 -2.55 8.99 -13.23
CA ILE A 120 -1.98 8.11 -14.26
C ILE A 120 -1.81 8.90 -15.56
N SER A 121 -2.79 9.77 -15.88
CA SER A 121 -2.76 10.61 -17.07
C SER A 121 -1.51 11.52 -17.12
N LEU A 122 -1.10 12.14 -16.02
CA LEU A 122 0.09 12.98 -15.93
C LEU A 122 1.38 12.17 -15.99
N ALA A 123 1.40 10.95 -15.43
CA ALA A 123 2.54 10.05 -15.56
C ALA A 123 2.73 9.62 -17.02
N LEU A 124 1.64 9.30 -17.72
CA LEU A 124 1.67 9.01 -19.15
C LEU A 124 2.12 10.23 -19.96
N VAL A 125 1.54 11.42 -19.75
CA VAL A 125 1.97 12.64 -20.45
C VAL A 125 3.43 12.99 -20.16
N SER A 126 3.88 12.81 -18.91
CA SER A 126 5.29 12.98 -18.54
C SER A 126 6.20 12.05 -19.34
N LEU A 127 5.87 10.76 -19.40
CA LEU A 127 6.58 9.81 -20.23
C LEU A 127 6.57 10.29 -21.69
N GLN A 128 5.42 10.74 -22.20
CA GLN A 128 5.29 11.20 -23.58
C GLN A 128 6.08 12.44 -23.97
N GLU A 129 6.15 13.43 -23.08
CA GLU A 129 6.77 14.73 -23.38
C GLU A 129 8.25 14.78 -22.99
N GLN A 130 8.62 14.13 -21.88
CA GLN A 130 9.97 14.19 -21.32
C GLN A 130 10.80 12.94 -21.64
N GLY A 131 10.15 11.84 -22.02
CA GLY A 131 10.75 10.53 -22.11
C GLY A 131 11.10 9.93 -20.76
N ILE A 132 12.09 9.05 -20.78
CA ILE A 132 12.51 8.29 -19.61
C ILE A 132 13.99 7.96 -19.71
N CYS A 133 14.69 7.97 -18.58
CA CYS A 133 16.07 7.55 -18.47
C CYS A 133 16.17 6.20 -17.75
N HIS A 134 17.33 5.56 -17.78
CA HIS A 134 17.54 4.32 -17.04
C HIS A 134 17.48 4.55 -15.53
N GLU A 135 17.03 3.55 -14.78
CA GLU A 135 17.01 3.58 -13.31
C GLU A 135 18.43 3.81 -12.75
N SER A 136 19.47 3.30 -13.42
CA SER A 136 20.88 3.57 -13.07
C SER A 136 21.30 5.05 -13.19
N THR A 137 20.62 5.84 -14.01
CA THR A 137 20.92 7.26 -14.23
C THR A 137 20.21 8.15 -13.21
N TRP A 138 18.99 7.78 -12.82
CA TRP A 138 18.22 8.49 -11.78
C TRP A 138 17.52 7.50 -10.84
N SER A 139 18.30 6.96 -9.90
CA SER A 139 17.95 5.77 -9.13
C SER A 139 16.91 5.98 -8.01
N TYR A 140 16.04 4.98 -7.87
CA TYR A 140 15.11 4.77 -6.77
C TYR A 140 15.83 4.28 -5.51
N HIS A 141 16.49 5.21 -4.80
CA HIS A 141 17.20 4.85 -3.57
C HIS A 141 16.27 4.90 -2.36
N ILE A 142 15.89 3.73 -1.85
CA ILE A 142 15.19 3.55 -0.56
C ILE A 142 16.23 3.68 0.57
N ALA A 143 16.01 4.60 1.51
CA ALA A 143 16.83 4.73 2.72
C ALA A 143 16.38 3.72 3.79
N GLU A 144 17.22 3.46 4.80
CA GLU A 144 16.93 2.50 5.88
C GLU A 144 15.59 2.77 6.60
N ASN A 145 15.14 4.03 6.64
CA ASN A 145 13.86 4.42 7.22
C ASN A 145 12.66 4.34 6.24
N GLY A 146 12.79 3.58 5.16
CA GLY A 146 11.76 3.41 4.13
C GLY A 146 11.53 4.63 3.22
N LYS A 147 12.17 5.77 3.47
CA LYS A 147 12.00 6.98 2.64
C LYS A 147 12.83 6.89 1.37
N VAL A 148 12.22 7.27 0.26
CA VAL A 148 12.91 7.33 -1.03
C VAL A 148 13.66 8.65 -1.16
N LYS A 149 14.95 8.59 -1.48
CA LYS A 149 15.77 9.79 -1.72
C LYS A 149 15.38 10.44 -3.04
N ASN A 150 15.64 11.74 -3.15
CA ASN A 150 15.44 12.52 -4.38
C ASN A 150 14.02 12.59 -4.94
N VAL A 151 12.99 12.12 -4.20
CA VAL A 151 11.59 12.19 -4.64
C VAL A 151 11.19 13.60 -5.05
N ASN A 152 11.57 14.64 -4.28
CA ASN A 152 11.23 16.03 -4.61
C ASN A 152 12.37 16.78 -5.33
N THR A 153 13.45 16.08 -5.70
CA THR A 153 14.62 16.68 -6.34
C THR A 153 14.47 16.59 -7.85
N LYS A 154 14.71 17.70 -8.54
CA LYS A 154 14.71 17.70 -10.01
C LYS A 154 15.76 16.71 -10.54
N PRO A 155 15.42 15.84 -11.51
CA PRO A 155 16.38 14.98 -12.18
C PRO A 155 17.57 15.75 -12.74
N SER A 156 18.72 15.08 -12.77
CA SER A 156 19.96 15.66 -13.27
C SER A 156 19.87 16.01 -14.76
N TYR A 157 20.79 16.85 -15.22
CA TYR A 157 20.89 17.17 -16.65
C TYR A 157 21.15 15.90 -17.48
N GLU A 158 21.97 15.00 -16.94
CA GLU A 158 22.31 13.72 -17.55
C GLU A 158 21.05 12.85 -17.74
N ALA A 159 20.15 12.81 -16.75
CA ALA A 159 18.88 12.08 -16.85
C ALA A 159 17.98 12.63 -17.98
N TYR A 160 17.82 13.95 -18.09
CA TYR A 160 17.05 14.55 -19.19
C TYR A 160 17.74 14.36 -20.55
N SER A 161 19.08 14.39 -20.61
CA SER A 161 19.82 14.15 -21.84
C SER A 161 19.64 12.71 -22.32
N GLU A 162 19.77 11.72 -21.42
CA GLU A 162 19.55 10.31 -21.74
C GLU A 162 18.10 10.07 -22.18
N ALA A 163 17.12 10.66 -21.50
CA ALA A 163 15.71 10.54 -21.88
C ALA A 163 15.43 11.06 -23.30
N ALA A 164 16.04 12.20 -23.67
CA ALA A 164 15.93 12.75 -25.01
C ALA A 164 16.64 11.88 -26.07
N GLU A 165 17.78 11.29 -25.72
CA GLU A 165 18.52 10.36 -26.59
C GLU A 165 17.71 9.09 -26.85
N LEU A 166 17.16 8.46 -25.81
CA LEU A 166 16.32 7.26 -25.94
C LEU A 166 15.08 7.53 -26.79
N THR A 167 14.37 8.63 -26.55
CA THR A 167 13.18 9.01 -27.34
C THR A 167 13.49 9.23 -28.83
N SER A 168 14.75 9.51 -29.18
CA SER A 168 15.18 9.65 -30.59
C SER A 168 15.37 8.31 -31.31
N ILE A 169 15.40 7.19 -30.59
CA ILE A 169 15.52 5.84 -31.11
C ILE A 169 14.12 5.30 -31.42
N GLU A 170 13.89 4.84 -32.65
CA GLU A 170 12.58 4.37 -33.14
C GLU A 170 11.93 3.34 -32.22
N ASP A 171 12.70 2.34 -31.76
CA ASP A 171 12.20 1.26 -30.89
C ASP A 171 11.74 1.72 -29.50
N PHE A 172 12.21 2.87 -29.03
CA PHE A 172 11.86 3.45 -27.73
C PHE A 172 10.74 4.49 -27.85
N GLN A 173 10.27 4.77 -29.06
CA GLN A 173 9.11 5.66 -29.22
C GLN A 173 7.83 4.94 -28.77
N TRP A 174 6.90 5.70 -28.21
CA TRP A 174 5.55 5.25 -27.87
C TRP A 174 4.53 5.94 -28.78
N GLU A 175 3.37 5.30 -28.92
CA GLU A 175 2.18 5.94 -29.47
C GLU A 175 1.36 6.62 -28.36
N THR A 176 0.34 7.38 -28.77
CA THR A 176 -0.63 7.91 -27.81
C THR A 176 -1.37 6.77 -27.12
N PRO A 177 -1.46 6.76 -25.78
CA PRO A 177 -2.17 5.71 -25.06
C PRO A 177 -3.66 5.70 -25.40
N GLU A 178 -4.25 4.51 -25.32
CA GLU A 178 -5.67 4.27 -25.56
C GLU A 178 -6.38 4.05 -24.22
N GLN A 179 -7.56 4.65 -24.07
CA GLN A 179 -8.36 4.51 -22.86
C GLN A 179 -9.16 3.20 -22.94
N VAL A 180 -8.91 2.29 -22.01
CA VAL A 180 -9.67 1.03 -21.90
C VAL A 180 -10.95 1.31 -21.11
N ASN A 181 -12.10 0.84 -21.58
CA ASN A 181 -13.31 0.94 -20.76
C ASN A 181 -13.23 -0.08 -19.61
N PRO A 182 -13.71 0.27 -18.40
CA PRO A 182 -13.75 -0.65 -17.27
C PRO A 182 -14.92 -1.63 -17.40
N ASP A 183 -14.92 -2.41 -18.48
CA ASP A 183 -15.84 -3.50 -18.73
C ASP A 183 -15.07 -4.77 -19.12
N ILE A 184 -15.68 -5.93 -18.85
CA ILE A 184 -15.06 -7.24 -19.08
C ILE A 184 -14.58 -7.39 -20.52
N TYR A 185 -15.39 -6.96 -21.49
CA TYR A 185 -15.06 -7.10 -22.90
C TYR A 185 -13.74 -6.38 -23.23
N SER A 186 -13.67 -5.08 -22.92
CA SER A 186 -12.52 -4.24 -23.24
C SER A 186 -11.26 -4.68 -22.49
N MET A 187 -11.39 -5.01 -21.20
CA MET A 187 -10.25 -5.42 -20.36
C MET A 187 -9.68 -6.77 -20.80
N LYS A 188 -10.52 -7.79 -21.03
CA LYS A 188 -10.05 -9.11 -21.46
C LYS A 188 -9.45 -9.09 -22.86
N HIS A 189 -10.06 -8.37 -23.80
CA HIS A 189 -9.51 -8.28 -25.15
C HIS A 189 -8.16 -7.55 -25.17
N CYS A 190 -7.99 -6.49 -24.37
CA CYS A 190 -6.72 -5.79 -24.22
C CYS A 190 -5.59 -6.76 -23.81
N LEU A 191 -5.86 -7.56 -22.78
CA LEU A 191 -4.93 -8.56 -22.25
C LEU A 191 -4.68 -9.69 -23.25
N ALA A 192 -5.73 -10.22 -23.88
CA ALA A 192 -5.62 -11.29 -24.87
C ALA A 192 -4.85 -10.87 -26.13
N GLU A 193 -4.85 -9.57 -26.47
CA GLU A 193 -3.99 -8.98 -27.49
C GLU A 193 -2.52 -8.84 -27.04
N GLY A 194 -2.22 -9.18 -25.78
CA GLY A 194 -0.90 -9.16 -25.18
C GLY A 194 -0.52 -7.81 -24.57
N TYR A 195 -1.47 -6.91 -24.34
CA TYR A 195 -1.20 -5.60 -23.74
C TYR A 195 -1.66 -5.55 -22.28
N PRO A 196 -0.78 -5.22 -21.32
CA PRO A 196 -1.21 -4.86 -20.00
C PRO A 196 -1.87 -3.47 -20.05
N PHE A 197 -2.68 -3.17 -19.04
CA PHE A 197 -3.25 -1.83 -18.89
C PHE A 197 -3.07 -1.32 -17.47
N ILE A 198 -2.76 -0.02 -17.36
CA ILE A 198 -2.67 0.69 -16.09
C ILE A 198 -4.08 1.06 -15.66
N PHE A 199 -4.39 1.01 -14.38
CA PHE A 199 -5.66 1.47 -13.85
C PHE A 199 -5.49 2.04 -12.44
N GLY A 200 -6.43 2.90 -12.05
CA GLY A 200 -6.63 3.34 -10.69
C GLY A 200 -7.78 2.57 -10.05
N LEU A 201 -7.65 2.24 -8.78
CA LEU A 201 -8.67 1.53 -8.00
C LEU A 201 -8.91 2.23 -6.66
N VAL A 202 -10.19 2.37 -6.31
CA VAL A 202 -10.61 2.81 -4.98
C VAL A 202 -10.43 1.64 -4.02
N LEU A 203 -9.54 1.74 -3.04
CA LEU A 203 -9.24 0.73 -2.01
C LEU A 203 -10.08 0.94 -0.74
N PHE A 204 -10.43 -0.16 -0.09
CA PHE A 204 -11.15 -0.22 1.18
C PHE A 204 -10.28 -0.87 2.27
N LYS A 205 -10.70 -0.80 3.55
CA LYS A 205 -10.00 -1.48 4.65
C LYS A 205 -9.84 -2.98 4.37
N SER A 206 -10.81 -3.61 3.70
CA SER A 206 -10.69 -5.00 3.29
C SER A 206 -9.48 -5.32 2.41
N PHE A 207 -8.94 -4.36 1.64
CA PHE A 207 -7.74 -4.57 0.83
C PHE A 207 -6.50 -4.85 1.69
N ASP A 208 -6.47 -4.36 2.93
CA ASP A 208 -5.38 -4.64 3.86
C ASP A 208 -5.39 -6.10 4.34
N ARG A 209 -6.41 -6.88 3.96
CA ARG A 209 -6.51 -8.31 4.21
C ARG A 209 -5.89 -9.19 3.13
N VAL A 210 -5.25 -8.61 2.12
CA VAL A 210 -4.57 -9.39 1.08
C VAL A 210 -3.47 -10.25 1.71
N THR A 211 -3.54 -11.55 1.41
CA THR A 211 -2.70 -12.60 1.96
C THR A 211 -1.42 -12.78 1.15
N ALA A 212 -0.55 -13.72 1.53
CA ALA A 212 0.64 -14.09 0.76
C ALA A 212 0.31 -14.73 -0.61
N GLN A 213 -0.95 -15.08 -0.83
CA GLN A 213 -1.51 -15.65 -2.05
C GLN A 213 -2.11 -14.54 -2.94
N GLY A 214 -2.04 -13.29 -2.48
CA GLY A 214 -2.41 -12.12 -3.27
C GLY A 214 -3.92 -11.97 -3.49
N ARG A 215 -4.77 -12.72 -2.78
CA ARG A 215 -6.22 -12.64 -2.96
C ARG A 215 -6.76 -11.29 -2.47
N VAL A 216 -7.45 -10.54 -3.33
CA VAL A 216 -8.14 -9.31 -2.95
C VAL A 216 -9.61 -9.62 -2.66
N PRO A 217 -10.11 -9.36 -1.44
CA PRO A 217 -11.52 -9.55 -1.13
C PRO A 217 -12.38 -8.50 -1.84
N MET A 218 -13.62 -8.88 -2.17
CA MET A 218 -14.61 -7.91 -2.64
C MET A 218 -15.03 -7.02 -1.45
N PRO A 219 -14.95 -5.69 -1.55
CA PRO A 219 -15.41 -4.81 -0.49
C PRO A 219 -16.93 -4.88 -0.33
N ASP A 220 -17.43 -4.97 0.91
CA ASP A 220 -18.85 -4.76 1.19
C ASP A 220 -19.13 -3.25 1.18
N LEU A 221 -19.64 -2.74 0.06
CA LEU A 221 -19.91 -1.32 -0.11
C LEU A 221 -20.93 -0.72 0.88
N ASN A 222 -21.61 -1.54 1.69
CA ASN A 222 -22.53 -1.08 2.74
C ASN A 222 -21.88 -0.96 4.13
N SER A 223 -20.79 -1.69 4.39
CA SER A 223 -20.20 -1.82 5.73
C SER A 223 -18.68 -1.63 5.77
N ASP A 224 -18.00 -1.84 4.66
CA ASP A 224 -16.57 -1.64 4.52
C ASP A 224 -16.26 -0.14 4.43
N GLU A 225 -15.53 0.35 5.40
CA GLU A 225 -15.14 1.75 5.45
C GLU A 225 -14.12 2.03 4.33
N GLY A 226 -14.43 3.02 3.48
CA GLY A 226 -13.45 3.54 2.53
C GLY A 226 -12.22 4.02 3.29
N ARG A 227 -11.00 3.73 2.79
CA ARG A 227 -9.76 4.16 3.45
C ARG A 227 -9.75 5.70 3.59
N GLU A 228 -9.90 6.19 4.83
CA GLU A 228 -10.24 7.59 5.16
C GLU A 228 -9.30 8.63 4.53
N GLN A 229 -8.02 8.29 4.47
CA GLN A 229 -7.04 8.96 3.64
C GLN A 229 -6.46 7.92 2.68
N HIS A 230 -6.34 8.26 1.40
CA HIS A 230 -5.61 7.43 0.45
C HIS A 230 -6.27 6.11 0.03
N GLY A 231 -7.60 6.11 -0.08
CA GLY A 231 -8.35 5.03 -0.72
C GLY A 231 -8.18 4.94 -2.24
N ASN A 232 -7.12 5.46 -2.87
CA ASN A 232 -6.90 5.36 -4.32
C ASN A 232 -5.48 4.89 -4.62
N HIS A 233 -5.35 3.83 -5.42
CA HIS A 233 -4.06 3.24 -5.79
C HIS A 233 -3.99 2.95 -7.29
N ALA A 234 -2.80 3.04 -7.88
CA ALA A 234 -2.58 2.74 -9.29
C ALA A 234 -1.74 1.48 -9.44
N MET A 235 -2.21 0.56 -10.28
CA MET A 235 -1.59 -0.75 -10.51
C MET A 235 -1.61 -1.10 -12.00
N LEU A 236 -0.95 -2.20 -12.36
CA LEU A 236 -0.88 -2.70 -13.74
C LEU A 236 -1.61 -4.04 -13.84
N CYS A 237 -2.65 -4.12 -14.67
CA CYS A 237 -3.33 -5.38 -14.95
C CYS A 237 -2.56 -6.15 -16.01
N VAL A 238 -2.24 -7.41 -15.72
CA VAL A 238 -1.29 -8.24 -16.46
C VAL A 238 -1.85 -9.62 -16.82
N GLY A 239 -3.14 -9.85 -16.64
CA GLY A 239 -3.74 -11.13 -16.99
C GLY A 239 -5.14 -11.27 -16.42
N TYR A 240 -5.75 -12.41 -16.70
CA TYR A 240 -7.04 -12.78 -16.14
C TYR A 240 -7.17 -14.31 -16.04
N LYS A 241 -8.02 -14.76 -15.12
CA LYS A 241 -8.41 -16.16 -14.94
C LYS A 241 -9.93 -16.24 -14.86
N ASP A 242 -10.56 -16.88 -15.84
CA ASP A 242 -12.03 -17.00 -15.88
C ASP A 242 -12.60 -17.96 -14.84
N SER A 243 -11.86 -19.01 -14.49
CA SER A 243 -12.25 -20.03 -13.50
C SER A 243 -12.60 -19.40 -12.15
N ALA A 244 -11.70 -18.54 -11.64
CA ALA A 244 -11.87 -17.75 -10.42
C ALA A 244 -12.50 -16.36 -10.63
N GLN A 245 -12.78 -15.97 -11.89
CA GLN A 245 -13.30 -14.63 -12.24
C GLN A 245 -12.47 -13.46 -11.67
N VAL A 246 -11.14 -13.54 -11.82
CA VAL A 246 -10.18 -12.54 -11.31
C VAL A 246 -9.26 -12.00 -12.39
N PHE A 247 -8.88 -10.74 -12.26
CA PHE A 247 -7.74 -10.16 -12.96
C PHE A 247 -6.45 -10.40 -12.19
N ILE A 248 -5.36 -10.69 -12.91
CA ILE A 248 -4.01 -10.78 -12.36
C ILE A 248 -3.39 -9.39 -12.42
N VAL A 249 -2.97 -8.87 -11.27
CA VAL A 249 -2.54 -7.48 -11.13
C VAL A 249 -1.14 -7.42 -10.52
N ARG A 250 -0.24 -6.68 -11.17
CA ARG A 250 1.08 -6.35 -10.65
C ARG A 250 0.96 -5.12 -9.74
N ASN A 251 1.33 -5.29 -8.47
CA ASN A 251 1.44 -4.19 -7.53
C ASN A 251 2.84 -3.55 -7.61
N SER A 252 3.15 -2.62 -6.71
CA SER A 252 4.46 -1.96 -6.62
C SER A 252 5.02 -1.96 -5.20
N TRP A 253 4.74 -3.03 -4.46
CA TRP A 253 5.19 -3.26 -3.09
C TRP A 253 6.22 -4.39 -3.02
N GLY A 254 7.07 -4.52 -4.04
CA GLY A 254 8.10 -5.55 -4.07
C GLY A 254 7.57 -6.98 -4.11
N GLU A 255 8.49 -7.93 -4.24
CA GLU A 255 8.17 -9.35 -4.44
C GLU A 255 7.74 -10.07 -3.16
N GLU A 256 7.96 -9.48 -1.98
CA GLU A 256 7.56 -10.12 -0.71
C GLU A 256 6.09 -9.91 -0.34
N TRP A 257 5.41 -8.96 -1.00
CA TRP A 257 4.00 -8.68 -0.74
C TRP A 257 3.09 -9.49 -1.66
N GLY A 258 1.97 -10.01 -1.16
CA GLY A 258 1.02 -10.76 -1.99
C GLY A 258 1.66 -12.02 -2.58
N ASP A 259 1.13 -12.47 -3.72
CA ASP A 259 1.74 -13.55 -4.50
C ASP A 259 2.91 -13.01 -5.31
N SER A 260 4.10 -13.00 -4.71
CA SER A 260 5.35 -12.56 -5.35
C SER A 260 5.28 -11.13 -5.91
N GLY A 261 4.55 -10.23 -5.25
CA GLY A 261 4.28 -8.85 -5.68
C GLY A 261 3.02 -8.67 -6.55
N TYR A 262 2.27 -9.75 -6.78
CA TYR A 262 1.02 -9.75 -7.53
C TYR A 262 -0.19 -9.97 -6.62
N CYS A 263 -1.35 -9.57 -7.13
CA CYS A 263 -2.63 -9.85 -6.50
C CYS A 263 -3.70 -10.22 -7.54
N TYR A 264 -4.78 -10.81 -7.05
CA TYR A 264 -5.89 -11.33 -7.83
C TYR A 264 -7.15 -10.55 -7.45
N ILE A 265 -7.63 -9.69 -8.36
CA ILE A 265 -8.74 -8.76 -8.10
C ILE A 265 -10.01 -9.27 -8.77
N PRO A 266 -11.15 -9.40 -8.05
CA PRO A 266 -12.41 -9.82 -8.64
C PRO A 266 -12.83 -8.96 -9.85
N TYR A 267 -13.34 -9.63 -10.88
CA TYR A 267 -13.93 -9.00 -12.07
C TYR A 267 -14.95 -7.92 -11.71
N GLU A 268 -15.84 -8.20 -10.76
CA GLU A 268 -16.88 -7.27 -10.31
C GLU A 268 -16.29 -5.98 -9.73
N TYR A 269 -15.18 -6.08 -9.01
CA TYR A 269 -14.51 -4.92 -8.43
C TYR A 269 -13.91 -4.03 -9.53
N MET A 270 -13.12 -4.61 -10.45
CA MET A 270 -12.46 -3.85 -11.51
C MET A 270 -13.41 -3.31 -12.58
N THR A 271 -14.59 -3.93 -12.75
CA THR A 271 -15.59 -3.46 -13.73
C THR A 271 -16.64 -2.55 -13.12
N ASN A 272 -16.53 -2.22 -11.84
CA ASN A 272 -17.35 -1.20 -11.22
C ASN A 272 -16.82 0.20 -11.60
N PRO A 273 -17.56 1.02 -12.38
CA PRO A 273 -17.09 2.32 -12.86
C PRO A 273 -16.96 3.38 -11.76
N ASP A 274 -17.54 3.15 -10.57
CA ASP A 274 -17.38 4.02 -9.41
C ASP A 274 -16.10 3.72 -8.62
N LEU A 275 -15.49 2.55 -8.84
CA LEU A 275 -14.32 2.07 -8.10
C LEU A 275 -13.06 1.97 -8.96
N CYS A 276 -13.19 1.63 -10.25
CA CYS A 276 -12.06 1.54 -11.18
C CYS A 276 -12.06 2.73 -12.15
N PHE A 277 -10.92 3.41 -12.25
CA PHE A 277 -10.79 4.65 -13.02
C PHE A 277 -9.45 4.70 -13.80
N GLU A 278 -9.34 5.66 -14.73
CA GLU A 278 -8.12 5.90 -15.53
C GLU A 278 -7.46 4.61 -16.09
N CYS A 279 -8.25 3.77 -16.76
CA CYS A 279 -7.73 2.57 -17.42
C CYS A 279 -7.05 2.93 -18.74
N TRP A 280 -5.75 2.68 -18.87
CA TRP A 280 -4.93 3.11 -20.01
C TRP A 280 -4.03 1.98 -20.53
N LYS A 281 -4.08 1.79 -21.85
CA LYS A 281 -3.18 0.90 -22.59
C LYS A 281 -2.04 1.69 -23.20
N ILE A 282 -0.80 1.28 -22.91
CA ILE A 282 0.41 1.82 -23.58
C ILE A 282 0.66 1.03 -24.87
N LYS A 283 1.04 1.75 -25.93
CA LYS A 283 1.45 1.16 -27.21
C LYS A 283 2.83 1.66 -27.59
N GLY A 284 3.72 0.75 -28.01
CA GLY A 284 4.95 1.12 -28.71
C GLY A 284 4.66 1.57 -30.15
N THR A 285 5.63 2.20 -30.80
CA THR A 285 5.55 2.56 -32.24
C THR A 285 5.80 1.39 -33.19
N THR A 286 6.38 0.30 -32.69
CA THR A 286 6.67 -0.87 -33.50
C THR A 286 5.45 -1.77 -33.54
N ASP A 287 4.95 -2.06 -34.75
CA ASP A 287 3.88 -3.02 -34.98
C ASP A 287 4.41 -4.44 -34.71
N PHE A 288 4.31 -4.88 -33.46
CA PHE A 288 4.74 -6.18 -32.98
C PHE A 288 3.55 -6.94 -32.40
N ASP A 289 3.40 -8.21 -32.81
CA ASP A 289 2.30 -9.05 -32.32
C ASP A 289 2.60 -9.57 -30.92
N LEU A 290 1.95 -8.95 -29.93
CA LEU A 290 2.11 -9.29 -28.53
C LEU A 290 1.31 -10.54 -28.09
N THR A 291 0.56 -11.19 -28.98
CA THR A 291 -0.27 -12.36 -28.62
C THR A 291 0.53 -13.65 -28.44
N ALA A 292 1.78 -13.70 -28.92
CA ALA A 292 2.62 -14.88 -28.77
C ALA A 292 2.88 -15.18 -27.29
N ASP A 293 2.60 -16.44 -26.90
CA ASP A 293 2.92 -17.04 -25.61
C ASP A 293 2.22 -16.40 -24.39
N VAL A 294 1.13 -15.64 -24.60
CA VAL A 294 0.34 -15.03 -23.50
C VAL A 294 -0.93 -15.79 -23.13
N TRP A 295 -1.41 -16.67 -24.02
CA TRP A 295 -2.57 -17.53 -23.77
C TRP A 295 -2.10 -18.82 -23.12
N VAL A 296 -2.68 -19.16 -21.98
CA VAL A 296 -2.31 -20.36 -21.23
C VAL A 296 -3.55 -21.25 -21.03
N GLU A 297 -3.30 -22.54 -20.84
CA GLU A 297 -4.35 -23.49 -20.49
C GLU A 297 -4.89 -23.16 -19.09
N GLU A 298 -6.14 -23.54 -18.84
CA GLU A 298 -6.80 -23.33 -17.56
C GLU A 298 -6.11 -24.14 -16.45
N ASP A 299 -5.85 -23.48 -15.32
CA ASP A 299 -5.21 -24.07 -14.15
C ASP A 299 -6.28 -24.49 -13.13
N GLU A 300 -6.82 -25.70 -13.28
CA GLU A 300 -7.92 -26.22 -12.45
C GLU A 300 -7.54 -26.34 -10.95
N ASP A 301 -6.25 -26.51 -10.64
CA ASP A 301 -5.77 -26.67 -9.25
C ASP A 301 -5.70 -25.33 -8.51
N PHE A 302 -5.60 -24.20 -9.23
CA PHE A 302 -5.52 -22.86 -8.65
C PHE A 302 -6.77 -22.51 -7.85
N ASP A 303 -7.96 -22.85 -8.36
CA ASP A 303 -9.21 -22.46 -7.72
C ASP A 303 -9.39 -23.15 -6.37
N GLU A 304 -9.04 -24.44 -6.25
CA GLU A 304 -9.15 -25.17 -4.97
C GLU A 304 -8.25 -24.53 -3.90
N GLU A 305 -6.96 -24.28 -4.21
CA GLU A 305 -6.04 -23.63 -3.25
C GLU A 305 -6.44 -22.17 -2.95
N PHE A 306 -6.93 -21.42 -3.95
CA PHE A 306 -7.29 -20.01 -3.82
C PHE A 306 -8.56 -19.76 -2.98
N TYR A 307 -9.50 -20.72 -2.96
CA TYR A 307 -10.75 -20.64 -2.20
C TYR A 307 -10.74 -21.43 -0.89
N GLU A 308 -9.90 -22.46 -0.72
CA GLU A 308 -9.78 -23.18 0.57
C GLU A 308 -9.25 -22.30 1.72
N GLU A 309 -8.43 -21.29 1.42
CA GLU A 309 -7.92 -20.33 2.44
C GLU A 309 -8.98 -19.34 2.95
N GLU A 310 -10.08 -19.13 2.22
CA GLU A 310 -11.17 -18.24 2.65
C GLU A 310 -11.88 -18.76 3.90
N GLU A 311 -12.01 -20.09 4.02
CA GLU A 311 -12.66 -20.73 5.17
C GLU A 311 -11.74 -20.85 6.40
N GLN A 312 -10.41 -20.83 6.23
CA GLN A 312 -9.45 -20.85 7.35
C GLN A 312 -9.13 -19.44 7.88
N GLU A 313 -9.08 -18.41 7.02
CA GLU A 313 -8.72 -17.05 7.46
C GLU A 313 -9.86 -16.25 8.11
N GLU A 314 -11.13 -16.61 7.91
CA GLU A 314 -12.20 -16.06 8.77
C GLU A 314 -12.02 -16.46 10.25
N GLU A 315 -11.32 -17.57 10.52
CA GLU A 315 -11.01 -18.04 11.88
C GLU A 315 -9.68 -17.48 12.42
N GLU A 316 -8.64 -17.27 11.60
CA GLU A 316 -7.31 -16.77 12.02
C GLU A 316 -7.09 -15.25 11.79
N SER A 317 -7.94 -14.42 12.37
CA SER A 317 -7.74 -12.96 12.41
C SER A 317 -6.54 -12.61 13.31
N CYS A 318 -5.34 -12.52 12.74
CA CYS A 318 -4.13 -12.01 13.41
C CYS A 318 -4.14 -10.47 13.61
N TYR A 319 -5.34 -9.86 13.72
CA TYR A 319 -5.52 -8.42 13.95
C TYR A 319 -5.92 -8.15 15.39
N LEU A 320 -5.22 -7.19 16.00
CA LEU A 320 -5.68 -6.53 17.20
C LEU A 320 -6.62 -5.38 16.79
N THR A 321 -7.77 -5.31 17.45
CA THR A 321 -8.60 -4.10 17.52
C THR A 321 -7.86 -3.02 18.31
N LEU A 322 -8.33 -1.77 18.24
CA LEU A 322 -7.77 -0.68 19.05
C LEU A 322 -7.70 -1.03 20.54
N VAL A 323 -8.77 -1.62 21.09
CA VAL A 323 -8.82 -1.95 22.52
C VAL A 323 -7.90 -3.13 22.85
N GLU A 324 -7.82 -4.13 21.98
CA GLU A 324 -6.85 -5.23 22.13
C GLU A 324 -5.40 -4.72 22.02
N ALA A 325 -5.13 -3.72 21.17
CA ALA A 325 -3.82 -3.08 21.07
C ALA A 325 -3.46 -2.31 22.36
N ILE A 326 -4.41 -1.57 22.93
CA ILE A 326 -4.21 -0.92 24.24
C ILE A 326 -3.94 -1.97 25.32
N ALA A 327 -4.70 -3.07 25.36
CA ALA A 327 -4.47 -4.16 26.28
C ALA A 327 -3.06 -4.78 26.12
N VAL A 328 -2.59 -4.94 24.88
CA VAL A 328 -1.23 -5.42 24.58
C VAL A 328 -0.17 -4.46 25.11
N ILE A 329 -0.34 -3.14 24.94
CA ILE A 329 0.59 -2.15 25.51
C ILE A 329 0.65 -2.23 27.04
N CYS A 330 -0.50 -2.39 27.70
CA CYS A 330 -0.55 -2.59 29.15
C CYS A 330 0.17 -3.88 29.56
N LEU A 331 -0.05 -4.98 28.85
CA LEU A 331 0.65 -6.26 29.09
C LEU A 331 2.16 -6.16 28.86
N CYS A 332 2.60 -5.40 27.85
CA CYS A 332 4.02 -5.13 27.62
C CYS A 332 4.64 -4.33 28.77
N GLY A 333 3.91 -3.35 29.32
CA GLY A 333 4.33 -2.62 30.52
C GLY A 333 4.50 -3.55 31.73
N ALA A 334 3.50 -4.39 32.00
CA ALA A 334 3.55 -5.36 33.11
C ALA A 334 4.65 -6.43 32.96
N SER A 335 5.20 -6.60 31.75
CA SER A 335 6.34 -7.51 31.54
C SER A 335 7.67 -6.99 32.12
N VAL A 336 7.71 -5.72 32.58
CA VAL A 336 8.85 -5.13 33.25
C VAL A 336 9.07 -5.76 34.64
N ASP A 337 8.01 -6.04 35.41
CA ASP A 337 8.13 -6.52 36.80
C ASP A 337 7.08 -7.54 37.30
N ASP A 338 6.41 -8.25 36.38
CA ASP A 338 5.34 -9.25 36.62
C ASP A 338 4.01 -8.62 37.08
N LEU A 339 2.89 -9.18 36.60
CA LEU A 339 1.55 -8.63 36.81
C LEU A 339 1.06 -8.75 38.27
N SER A 340 0.68 -7.63 38.87
CA SER A 340 0.17 -7.53 40.25
C SER A 340 -1.32 -7.93 40.40
N GLU A 341 -1.82 -8.03 41.64
CA GLU A 341 -3.25 -8.25 41.88
C GLU A 341 -4.11 -7.05 41.43
N GLU A 342 -3.63 -5.82 41.62
CA GLU A 342 -4.35 -4.58 41.29
C GLU A 342 -4.32 -4.30 39.79
N GLU A 343 -3.17 -4.52 39.15
CA GLU A 343 -3.02 -4.55 37.69
C GLU A 343 -3.93 -5.58 37.04
N SER A 344 -4.02 -6.79 37.61
CA SER A 344 -4.91 -7.84 37.09
C SER A 344 -6.39 -7.42 37.16
N GLU A 345 -6.80 -6.69 38.19
CA GLU A 345 -8.18 -6.18 38.31
C GLU A 345 -8.47 -5.12 37.24
N LEU A 346 -7.52 -4.23 36.94
CA LEU A 346 -7.66 -3.22 35.89
C LEU A 346 -7.77 -3.85 34.49
N LEU A 347 -6.93 -4.85 34.17
CA LEU A 347 -7.01 -5.58 32.90
C LEU A 347 -8.35 -6.32 32.76
N MET A 348 -8.82 -6.98 33.83
CA MET A 348 -10.14 -7.61 33.80
C MET A 348 -11.26 -6.58 33.59
N GLY A 349 -11.17 -5.41 34.23
CA GLY A 349 -12.12 -4.32 34.03
C GLY A 349 -12.14 -3.81 32.58
N LEU A 350 -10.98 -3.68 31.94
CA LEU A 350 -10.85 -3.38 30.52
C LEU A 350 -11.53 -4.46 29.66
N TYR A 351 -11.23 -5.73 29.92
CA TYR A 351 -11.80 -6.84 29.16
C TYR A 351 -13.32 -6.90 29.27
N GLU A 352 -13.87 -6.72 30.47
CA GLU A 352 -15.31 -6.70 30.69
C GLU A 352 -15.97 -5.48 30.03
N THR A 353 -15.36 -4.30 30.14
CA THR A 353 -15.94 -3.04 29.64
C THR A 353 -16.07 -3.04 28.12
N TYR A 354 -15.09 -3.60 27.43
CA TYR A 354 -15.02 -3.61 25.97
C TYR A 354 -15.35 -4.98 25.36
N GLU A 355 -15.87 -5.91 26.17
CA GLU A 355 -16.27 -7.26 25.75
C GLU A 355 -15.13 -7.99 25.00
N ILE A 356 -13.88 -7.86 25.49
CA ILE A 356 -12.72 -8.53 24.90
C ILE A 356 -12.79 -10.02 25.23
N ASP A 357 -12.71 -10.85 24.19
CA ASP A 357 -12.53 -12.29 24.34
C ASP A 357 -11.07 -12.59 24.70
N THR A 358 -10.83 -12.96 25.96
CA THR A 358 -9.48 -13.18 26.48
C THR A 358 -8.81 -14.42 25.90
N GLU A 359 -9.58 -15.46 25.57
CA GLU A 359 -9.02 -16.69 24.98
C GLU A 359 -8.56 -16.39 23.55
N LEU A 360 -9.40 -15.69 22.78
CA LEU A 360 -9.06 -15.26 21.43
C LEU A 360 -7.89 -14.26 21.41
N LEU A 361 -7.87 -13.28 22.32
CA LEU A 361 -6.76 -12.32 22.42
C LEU A 361 -5.44 -13.04 22.73
N GLN A 362 -5.46 -14.03 23.61
CA GLN A 362 -4.25 -14.81 23.92
C GLN A 362 -3.77 -15.61 22.70
N GLU A 363 -4.67 -16.25 21.93
CA GLU A 363 -4.30 -16.92 20.68
C GLU A 363 -3.67 -15.96 19.67
N LYS A 364 -4.23 -14.75 19.52
CA LYS A 364 -3.67 -13.69 18.67
C LYS A 364 -2.28 -13.28 19.12
N ILE A 365 -2.08 -13.05 20.42
CA ILE A 365 -0.78 -12.69 20.99
C ILE A 365 0.23 -13.79 20.73
N ASP A 366 -0.11 -15.05 21.02
CA ASP A 366 0.78 -16.20 20.84
C ASP A 366 1.20 -16.35 19.36
N SER A 367 0.24 -16.21 18.44
CA SER A 367 0.48 -16.24 16.99
C SER A 367 1.41 -15.11 16.54
N LEU A 368 1.12 -13.86 16.95
CA LEU A 368 1.95 -12.70 16.60
C LEU A 368 3.38 -12.80 17.17
N VAL A 369 3.51 -13.33 18.39
CA VAL A 369 4.81 -13.59 19.02
C VAL A 369 5.56 -14.71 18.31
N GLU A 370 4.88 -15.77 17.85
CA GLU A 370 5.50 -16.83 17.05
C GLU A 370 6.05 -16.30 15.72
N ILE A 371 5.32 -15.37 15.08
CA ILE A 371 5.70 -14.77 13.79
C ILE A 371 6.90 -13.83 13.93
N GLY A 372 6.89 -12.91 14.90
CA GLY A 372 7.86 -11.80 14.95
C GLY A 372 8.36 -11.40 16.33
N GLY A 373 7.97 -12.14 17.38
CA GLY A 373 8.37 -11.86 18.76
C GLY A 373 7.67 -10.66 19.38
N LEU A 374 7.98 -10.41 20.66
CA LEU A 374 7.36 -9.36 21.48
C LEU A 374 7.58 -7.94 20.92
N GLU A 375 8.74 -7.67 20.32
CA GLU A 375 9.05 -6.36 19.74
C GLU A 375 8.12 -6.04 18.55
N MET A 376 7.79 -7.03 17.72
CA MET A 376 6.83 -6.85 16.63
C MET A 376 5.42 -6.62 17.15
N LEU A 377 5.00 -7.39 18.17
CA LEU A 377 3.70 -7.24 18.81
C LEU A 377 3.52 -5.83 19.41
N TYR A 378 4.51 -5.35 20.16
CA TYR A 378 4.53 -4.00 20.74
C TYR A 378 4.44 -2.91 19.66
N ASN A 379 5.29 -3.01 18.63
CA ASN A 379 5.26 -2.06 17.53
C ASN A 379 3.94 -2.08 16.78
N ALA A 380 3.33 -3.25 16.56
CA ALA A 380 2.03 -3.37 15.92
C ALA A 380 0.93 -2.66 16.74
N ALA A 381 0.93 -2.85 18.06
CA ALA A 381 -0.02 -2.20 18.95
C ALA A 381 0.11 -0.67 18.93
N ILE A 382 1.34 -0.13 19.00
CA ILE A 382 1.58 1.32 18.92
C ILE A 382 1.04 1.90 17.62
N GLN A 383 1.29 1.23 16.50
CA GLN A 383 0.89 1.75 15.21
C GLN A 383 -0.64 1.73 15.03
N ILE A 384 -1.34 0.75 15.60
CA ILE A 384 -2.81 0.75 15.65
C ILE A 384 -3.32 1.95 16.44
N ILE A 385 -2.74 2.20 17.62
CA ILE A 385 -3.12 3.32 18.49
C ILE A 385 -2.89 4.67 17.80
N LEU A 386 -1.75 4.84 17.11
CA LEU A 386 -1.45 6.04 16.34
C LEU A 386 -2.37 6.22 15.13
N ALA A 387 -2.76 5.13 14.47
CA ALA A 387 -3.64 5.18 13.31
C ALA A 387 -5.08 5.62 13.66
N GLU A 388 -5.54 5.30 14.86
CA GLU A 388 -6.89 5.65 15.36
C GLU A 388 -6.91 6.98 16.15
N ASP A 389 -5.82 7.77 16.11
CA ASP A 389 -5.66 9.02 16.88
C ASP A 389 -5.91 8.84 18.40
N ALA A 390 -5.67 7.65 18.94
CA ALA A 390 -6.00 7.25 20.31
C ALA A 390 -4.81 7.31 21.28
N ALA A 391 -3.70 7.94 20.88
CA ALA A 391 -2.45 7.98 21.64
C ALA A 391 -2.59 8.51 23.07
N ILE A 392 -3.42 9.53 23.30
CA ILE A 392 -3.63 10.10 24.63
C ILE A 392 -4.35 9.11 25.54
N GLU A 393 -5.39 8.45 25.03
CA GLU A 393 -6.19 7.47 25.78
C GLU A 393 -5.33 6.25 26.11
N ALA A 394 -4.60 5.72 25.14
CA ALA A 394 -3.68 4.61 25.36
C ALA A 394 -2.60 4.95 26.39
N PHE A 395 -1.98 6.13 26.28
CA PHE A 395 -0.97 6.57 27.24
C PHE A 395 -1.58 6.73 28.63
N GLN A 396 -2.73 7.39 28.75
CA GLN A 396 -3.44 7.56 30.02
C GLN A 396 -3.73 6.21 30.69
N MET A 397 -4.35 5.27 29.96
CA MET A 397 -4.69 3.95 30.49
C MET A 397 -3.46 3.16 30.92
N SER A 398 -2.36 3.31 30.17
CA SER A 398 -1.10 2.65 30.50
C SER A 398 -0.43 3.22 31.76
N VAL A 399 -0.59 4.53 32.01
CA VAL A 399 -0.12 5.20 33.22
C VAL A 399 -0.99 4.85 34.42
N GLU A 400 -2.31 4.77 34.26
CA GLU A 400 -3.23 4.28 35.30
C GLU A 400 -2.85 2.87 35.74
N PHE A 401 -2.42 2.02 34.80
CA PHE A 401 -1.91 0.69 35.08
C PHE A 401 -0.65 0.71 35.95
N ALA A 402 0.34 1.51 35.56
CA ALA A 402 1.61 1.63 36.27
C ALA A 402 1.48 2.24 37.68
N ILE A 403 0.40 2.97 37.96
CA ILE A 403 0.16 3.59 39.27
C ILE A 403 -0.61 2.64 40.20
N ALA A 404 -1.17 1.54 39.68
CA ALA A 404 -1.99 0.61 40.44
C ALA A 404 -1.28 0.11 41.71
N ASP A 405 0.03 -0.16 41.62
CA ASP A 405 0.82 -0.83 42.66
C ASP A 405 1.33 0.08 43.79
N GLU A 406 0.92 1.35 43.79
CA GLU A 406 1.39 2.37 44.73
C GLU A 406 2.94 2.56 44.77
N TYR A 407 3.64 1.98 43.81
CA TYR A 407 5.09 1.95 43.72
C TYR A 407 5.50 2.01 42.25
N PHE A 408 6.28 3.03 41.88
CA PHE A 408 6.70 3.27 40.50
C PHE A 408 8.23 3.20 40.42
N THR A 409 8.75 2.23 39.68
CA THR A 409 10.18 1.96 39.58
C THR A 409 10.87 2.86 38.54
N ASP A 410 12.20 2.97 38.65
CA ASP A 410 13.00 3.70 37.65
C ASP A 410 12.93 3.03 36.26
N GLU A 411 12.77 1.69 36.19
CA GLU A 411 12.69 0.94 34.93
C GLU A 411 11.33 1.13 34.24
N GLU A 412 10.23 1.09 35.00
CA GLU A 412 8.91 1.45 34.48
C GLU A 412 8.87 2.90 34.02
N TYR A 413 9.47 3.82 34.78
CA TYR A 413 9.55 5.21 34.37
C TYR A 413 10.22 5.39 32.99
N GLU A 414 11.33 4.69 32.77
CA GLU A 414 12.04 4.69 31.48
C GLU A 414 11.16 4.11 30.37
N TYR A 415 10.46 3.00 30.61
CA TYR A 415 9.53 2.39 29.65
C TYR A 415 8.38 3.32 29.29
N TRP A 416 7.67 3.89 30.27
CA TRP A 416 6.53 4.78 30.02
C TRP A 416 6.95 6.10 29.37
N SER A 417 8.13 6.61 29.71
CA SER A 417 8.73 7.77 29.02
C SER A 417 9.05 7.45 27.57
N GLN A 418 9.51 6.24 27.29
CA GLN A 418 9.74 5.77 25.92
C GLN A 418 8.42 5.60 25.18
N LEU A 419 7.42 4.95 25.78
CA LEU A 419 6.08 4.78 25.21
C LEU A 419 5.45 6.14 24.83
N ALA A 420 5.55 7.15 25.70
CA ALA A 420 5.07 8.50 25.39
C ALA A 420 5.71 9.06 24.11
N GLY A 421 7.02 8.83 23.95
CA GLY A 421 7.77 9.20 22.75
C GLY A 421 7.35 8.41 21.52
N ASP A 422 7.13 7.10 21.67
CA ASP A 422 6.69 6.21 20.60
C ASP A 422 5.25 6.52 20.15
N LEU A 423 4.40 6.97 21.07
CA LEU A 423 3.04 7.47 20.84
C LEU A 423 2.99 8.93 20.34
N GLU A 424 4.14 9.51 19.99
CA GLU A 424 4.29 10.87 19.46
C GLU A 424 3.74 12.00 20.36
N LEU A 425 3.61 11.76 21.67
CA LEU A 425 3.24 12.81 22.62
C LEU A 425 4.44 13.72 22.87
N ASP A 426 4.26 15.04 22.71
CA ASP A 426 5.32 15.96 23.11
C ASP A 426 5.52 15.94 24.63
N GLY A 427 6.74 16.27 25.08
CA GLY A 427 7.10 16.14 26.50
C GLY A 427 6.21 16.95 27.45
N ASP A 428 5.69 18.10 27.01
CA ASP A 428 4.76 18.91 27.80
C ASP A 428 3.39 18.22 27.92
N THR A 429 2.90 17.61 26.83
CA THR A 429 1.62 16.89 26.76
C THR A 429 1.67 15.60 27.56
N ALA A 430 2.71 14.79 27.37
CA ALA A 430 2.92 13.56 28.15
C ALA A 430 3.00 13.88 29.65
N THR A 431 3.77 14.91 30.03
CA THR A 431 3.87 15.38 31.42
C THR A 431 2.53 15.84 31.97
N ALA A 432 1.74 16.56 31.17
CA ALA A 432 0.42 17.03 31.58
C ALA A 432 -0.55 15.87 31.84
N VAL A 433 -0.62 14.90 30.91
CA VAL A 433 -1.47 13.70 31.05
C VAL A 433 -1.01 12.87 32.26
N PHE A 434 0.29 12.63 32.40
CA PHE A 434 0.86 11.88 33.53
C PHE A 434 0.52 12.53 34.88
N ASN A 435 0.69 13.85 35.00
CA ASN A 435 0.34 14.59 36.21
C ASN A 435 -1.18 14.64 36.46
N GLU A 436 -2.00 14.65 35.41
CA GLU A 436 -3.46 14.58 35.54
C GLU A 436 -3.88 13.24 36.17
N VAL A 437 -3.34 12.12 35.67
CA VAL A 437 -3.60 10.80 36.24
C VAL A 437 -3.10 10.72 37.69
N ILE A 438 -1.84 11.09 37.96
CA ILE A 438 -1.26 11.08 39.32
C ILE A 438 -2.08 11.86 40.34
N ALA A 439 -2.69 12.98 39.93
CA ALA A 439 -3.52 13.79 40.80
C ALA A 439 -4.83 13.10 41.20
N GLU A 440 -5.35 12.17 40.40
CA GLU A 440 -6.53 11.36 40.75
C GLU A 440 -6.21 10.31 41.82
N TYR A 441 -4.95 9.89 41.93
CA TYR A 441 -4.47 8.88 42.87
C TYR A 441 -3.71 9.48 44.07
N ASP A 442 -3.78 10.79 44.31
CA ASP A 442 -3.14 11.52 45.43
C ASP A 442 -1.59 11.39 45.51
N TYR A 443 -0.91 11.17 44.37
CA TYR A 443 0.56 11.06 44.29
C TYR A 443 1.28 12.41 44.12
N GLU A 444 2.58 12.46 44.47
CA GLU A 444 3.45 13.62 44.19
C GLU A 444 3.68 13.75 42.67
N THR A 445 3.57 14.97 42.14
CA THR A 445 3.74 15.24 40.70
C THR A 445 5.12 14.86 40.20
N ILE A 446 5.26 14.58 38.90
CA ILE A 446 6.56 14.26 38.31
C ILE A 446 7.59 15.39 38.48
N ASP A 447 7.11 16.64 38.52
CA ASP A 447 7.91 17.85 38.77
C ASP A 447 8.54 17.89 40.18
N SER A 448 8.09 17.04 41.11
CA SER A 448 8.65 16.90 42.46
C SER A 448 9.55 15.68 42.64
N LEU A 449 9.60 14.77 41.65
CA LEU A 449 10.53 13.65 41.58
C LEU A 449 11.90 14.07 40.98
N PHE A 450 11.95 15.23 40.30
CA PHE A 450 13.17 15.90 39.80
C PHE A 450 13.64 17.03 40.71
#